data_AF-A0A1Q9SFJ0-F1
#
_entry.id   AF-A0A1Q9SFJ0-F1
#
_cell.length_a   1.000
_cell.length_b   1.000
_cell.length_c   1.000
_cell.angle_alpha   90.00
_cell.angle_beta   90.00
_cell.angle_gamma   90.00
#
_symmetry.space_group_name_H-M   'P 1'
#
loop_
_entity.id
_entity.type
_entity.pdbx_description
1 polymer ?
#
loop_
_entity_poly.entity_id
_entity_poly.type
_entity_poly.pdbx_seq_one_letter_code
_entity_poly.pdbx_strand_id
1 'polypeptide(L)'
;MPSATAIGSGAPDCHTDLDMDLVSRIVRQAGIDCLLRMPDDRTTVILAEPRPRGGRTRFTVRATRIRADDHGHRDHVSVGPNDARRTAMHVPEPDERHLAALILAQALRVEPDEMVTVDEIRALGLTQPR
;
A
#
# COMPACT_ATOMS: atom_id res chain seq x y z
N MET A 1 3.20 25.14 -49.75
CA MET A 1 3.16 25.25 -48.28
C MET A 1 2.92 23.86 -47.71
N PRO A 2 3.86 23.25 -46.98
CA PRO A 2 3.62 21.96 -46.35
C PRO A 2 2.88 22.15 -45.02
N SER A 3 1.70 21.54 -44.92
CA SER A 3 0.92 21.44 -43.68
C SER A 3 1.64 20.50 -42.71
N ALA A 4 1.98 21.01 -41.53
CA ALA A 4 2.54 20.23 -40.44
C ALA A 4 1.45 19.37 -39.81
N THR A 5 1.58 18.05 -39.95
CA THR A 5 0.80 17.07 -39.21
C THR A 5 1.20 17.14 -37.74
N ALA A 6 0.32 17.67 -36.90
CA ALA A 6 0.47 17.59 -35.44
C ALA A 6 0.29 16.13 -35.02
N ILE A 7 1.40 15.46 -34.72
CA ILE A 7 1.38 14.16 -34.04
C ILE A 7 1.03 14.48 -32.60
N GLY A 8 -0.24 14.21 -32.23
CA GLY A 8 -0.67 14.23 -30.85
C GLY A 8 0.16 13.23 -30.07
N SER A 9 1.17 13.73 -29.36
CA SER A 9 1.93 12.98 -28.37
C SER A 9 1.01 12.76 -27.17
N GLY A 10 0.10 11.81 -27.29
CA GLY A 10 -0.60 11.23 -26.14
C GLY A 10 0.45 10.54 -25.31
N ALA A 11 0.98 11.24 -24.30
CA ALA A 11 1.71 10.57 -23.24
C ALA A 11 0.79 9.47 -22.71
N PRO A 12 1.20 8.19 -22.69
CA PRO A 12 0.46 7.22 -21.91
C PRO A 12 0.47 7.74 -20.48
N ASP A 13 -0.72 7.95 -19.90
CA ASP A 13 -0.86 8.17 -18.48
C ASP A 13 -0.19 6.99 -17.78
N CYS A 14 1.06 7.19 -17.41
CA CYS A 14 1.92 6.22 -16.74
C CYS A 14 1.50 6.17 -15.28
N HIS A 15 0.25 5.76 -15.02
CA HIS A 15 -0.09 5.17 -13.75
C HIS A 15 0.67 3.84 -13.70
N THR A 16 1.89 3.89 -13.17
CA THR A 16 2.67 2.69 -12.85
C THR A 16 1.77 1.81 -11.99
N ASP A 17 1.30 0.69 -12.54
CA ASP A 17 0.42 -0.23 -11.84
C ASP A 17 1.19 -0.78 -10.63
N LEU A 18 0.83 -0.34 -9.42
CA LEU A 18 1.51 -0.72 -8.19
C LEU A 18 1.59 -2.25 -8.04
N ASP A 19 2.81 -2.80 -8.06
CA ASP A 19 3.05 -4.25 -7.99
C ASP A 19 2.94 -4.76 -6.54
N MET A 20 1.74 -5.23 -6.19
CA MET A 20 1.45 -5.79 -4.87
C MET A 20 2.20 -7.11 -4.59
N ASP A 21 2.59 -7.85 -5.62
CA ASP A 21 3.44 -9.04 -5.46
C ASP A 21 4.86 -8.64 -5.04
N LEU A 22 5.42 -7.56 -5.61
CA LEU A 22 6.69 -6.99 -5.18
C LEU A 22 6.62 -6.50 -3.72
N VAL A 23 5.56 -5.76 -3.36
CA VAL A 23 5.34 -5.32 -1.96
C VAL A 23 5.35 -6.51 -1.01
N SER A 24 4.59 -7.57 -1.33
CA SER A 24 4.53 -8.78 -0.48
C SER A 24 5.90 -9.47 -0.36
N ARG A 25 6.69 -9.50 -1.44
CA ARG A 25 8.06 -10.05 -1.45
C ARG A 25 9.00 -9.25 -0.54
N ILE A 26 8.97 -7.92 -0.62
CA ILE A 26 9.79 -7.04 0.24
C ILE A 26 9.44 -7.28 1.72
N VAL A 27 8.15 -7.32 2.05
CA VAL A 27 7.68 -7.54 3.43
C VAL A 27 8.14 -8.90 3.98
N ARG A 28 8.02 -9.97 3.18
CA ARG A 28 8.51 -11.31 3.55
C ARG A 28 10.02 -11.36 3.71
N GLN A 29 10.77 -10.72 2.81
CA GLN A 29 12.23 -10.65 2.90
C GLN A 29 12.70 -9.90 4.16
N ALA A 30 11.92 -8.94 4.64
CA ALA A 30 12.15 -8.26 5.91
C ALA A 30 11.74 -9.09 7.15
N GLY A 31 11.25 -10.32 6.95
CA GLY A 31 10.95 -11.28 8.03
C GLY A 31 9.54 -11.20 8.59
N ILE A 32 8.63 -10.45 7.96
CA ILE A 32 7.21 -10.41 8.29
C ILE A 32 6.45 -11.35 7.37
N ASP A 33 5.81 -12.36 7.94
CA ASP A 33 4.95 -13.26 7.19
C ASP A 33 3.73 -12.51 6.68
N CYS A 34 3.35 -12.75 5.42
CA CYS A 34 2.19 -12.10 4.85
C CYS A 34 1.49 -12.97 3.79
N LEU A 35 0.20 -12.72 3.61
CA LEU A 35 -0.67 -13.37 2.65
C LEU A 35 -1.24 -12.32 1.69
N LEU A 36 -1.05 -12.56 0.39
CA LEU A 36 -1.69 -11.80 -0.67
C LEU A 36 -3.05 -12.44 -1.01
N ARG A 37 -4.10 -11.62 -1.15
CA ARG A 37 -5.45 -12.05 -1.55
C ARG A 37 -6.01 -11.10 -2.59
N MET A 38 -6.81 -11.64 -3.50
CA MET A 38 -7.59 -10.89 -4.47
C MET A 38 -9.06 -11.25 -4.26
N PRO A 39 -9.80 -10.51 -3.42
CA PRO A 39 -11.22 -10.80 -3.16
C PRO A 39 -12.10 -10.66 -4.41
N ASP A 40 -11.68 -9.81 -5.34
CA ASP A 40 -12.30 -9.53 -6.64
C ASP A 40 -11.21 -9.03 -7.62
N ASP A 41 -11.58 -8.77 -8.87
CA ASP A 41 -10.66 -8.39 -9.94
C ASP A 41 -9.99 -7.01 -9.76
N ARG A 42 -10.52 -6.18 -8.84
CA ARG A 42 -10.08 -4.79 -8.63
C ARG A 42 -9.39 -4.57 -7.28
N THR A 43 -9.63 -5.45 -6.32
CA THR A 43 -9.13 -5.33 -4.96
C THR A 43 -7.99 -6.31 -4.74
N THR A 44 -6.84 -5.79 -4.31
CA THR A 44 -5.72 -6.60 -3.82
C THR A 44 -5.45 -6.29 -2.36
N VAL A 45 -5.28 -7.33 -1.55
CA VAL A 45 -5.09 -7.20 -0.10
C VAL A 45 -3.83 -7.94 0.32
N ILE A 46 -2.96 -7.27 1.06
CA ILE A 46 -1.87 -7.91 1.82
C ILE A 46 -2.29 -7.94 3.28
N LEU A 47 -2.30 -9.14 3.85
CA LEU A 47 -2.47 -9.39 5.28
C LEU A 47 -1.11 -9.75 5.85
N ALA A 48 -0.55 -8.90 6.73
CA ALA A 48 0.73 -9.12 7.36
C ALA A 48 0.56 -9.55 8.83
N GLU A 49 1.34 -10.55 9.21
CA GLU A 49 1.36 -11.13 10.54
C GLU A 49 2.55 -10.54 11.31
N PRO A 50 2.31 -9.70 12.32
CA PRO A 50 3.39 -9.20 13.16
C PRO A 50 4.03 -10.39 13.89
N ARG A 51 5.26 -10.22 14.39
CA ARG A 51 5.84 -11.18 15.34
C ARG A 51 5.53 -10.70 16.76
N PRO A 52 4.38 -11.05 17.36
CA PRO A 52 4.02 -10.55 18.68
C PRO A 52 4.98 -11.11 19.72
N ARG A 53 5.30 -10.30 20.73
CA ARG A 53 6.10 -10.70 21.91
C ARG A 53 5.34 -11.65 22.88
N GLY A 54 4.21 -12.23 22.45
CA GLY A 54 3.25 -12.93 23.34
C GLY A 54 2.43 -14.07 22.72
N GLY A 55 2.78 -14.58 21.54
CA GLY A 55 2.30 -15.90 21.06
C GLY A 55 0.84 -16.03 20.62
N ARG A 56 0.09 -14.93 20.45
CA ARG A 56 -1.23 -14.97 19.80
C ARG A 56 -1.13 -14.38 18.40
N THR A 57 -1.35 -15.19 17.36
CA THR A 57 -1.28 -14.70 15.98
C THR A 57 -2.64 -14.78 15.26
N ARG A 58 -3.09 -13.60 14.83
CA ARG A 58 -4.02 -13.36 13.73
C ARG A 58 -3.35 -12.30 12.86
N PHE A 59 -3.62 -12.25 11.56
CA PHE A 59 -3.15 -11.15 10.72
C PHE A 59 -3.65 -9.82 11.31
N THR A 60 -2.76 -8.96 11.77
CA THR A 60 -3.14 -7.70 12.42
C THR A 60 -2.97 -6.50 11.51
N VAL A 61 -2.20 -6.61 10.42
CA VAL A 61 -1.99 -5.50 9.48
C VAL A 61 -2.60 -5.85 8.14
N ARG A 62 -3.32 -4.89 7.56
CA ARG A 62 -3.96 -4.98 6.27
C ARG A 62 -3.55 -3.80 5.41
N ALA A 63 -2.95 -4.09 4.26
CA ALA A 63 -2.84 -3.14 3.15
C ALA A 63 -3.85 -3.51 2.07
N THR A 64 -4.62 -2.54 1.61
CA THR A 64 -5.64 -2.73 0.57
C THR A 64 -5.36 -1.77 -0.57
N ARG A 65 -5.32 -2.30 -1.79
CA ARG A 65 -5.37 -1.55 -3.03
C ARG A 65 -6.70 -1.81 -3.72
N ILE A 66 -7.37 -0.76 -4.16
CA ILE A 66 -8.59 -0.82 -4.98
C ILE A 66 -8.27 -0.05 -6.25
N ARG A 67 -8.15 -0.77 -7.37
CA ARG A 67 -7.88 -0.17 -8.68
C ARG A 67 -9.01 0.78 -9.08
N ALA A 68 -8.64 1.82 -9.82
CA ALA A 68 -9.58 2.74 -10.43
C ALA A 68 -10.62 1.99 -11.29
N ASP A 69 -11.80 2.58 -11.45
CA ASP A 69 -12.84 2.02 -12.29
C ASP A 69 -13.38 2.98 -13.35
N ASP A 70 -14.15 2.43 -14.28
CA ASP A 70 -14.75 3.17 -15.40
C ASP A 70 -15.80 4.20 -14.94
N HIS A 71 -16.21 4.17 -13.67
CA HIS A 71 -17.16 5.11 -13.07
C HIS A 71 -16.47 6.33 -12.44
N GLY A 72 -15.14 6.45 -12.59
CA GLY A 72 -14.38 7.61 -12.15
C GLY A 72 -13.86 7.52 -10.71
N HIS A 73 -13.92 6.35 -10.08
CA HIS A 73 -13.19 6.13 -8.82
C HIS A 73 -11.69 6.07 -9.10
N ARG A 74 -10.89 6.81 -8.33
CA ARG A 74 -9.41 6.80 -8.43
C ARG A 74 -8.83 5.56 -7.74
N ASP A 75 -7.63 5.16 -8.15
CA ASP A 75 -6.87 4.12 -7.45
C ASP A 75 -6.72 4.53 -5.98
N HIS A 76 -6.99 3.60 -5.07
CA HIS A 76 -7.02 3.86 -3.64
C HIS A 76 -6.19 2.81 -2.90
N VAL A 77 -5.14 3.27 -2.24
CA VAL A 77 -4.32 2.44 -1.36
C VAL A 77 -4.47 2.88 0.07
N SER A 78 -4.61 1.91 0.97
CA SER A 78 -4.65 2.14 2.42
C SER A 78 -3.91 1.07 3.21
N VAL A 79 -3.38 1.43 4.37
CA VAL A 79 -2.68 0.54 5.32
C VAL A 79 -3.17 0.78 6.73
N GLY A 80 -3.42 -0.27 7.50
CA GLY A 80 -3.72 -0.16 8.93
C GLY A 80 -4.01 -1.50 9.58
N PRO A 81 -4.54 -1.51 10.81
CA PRO A 81 -4.99 -2.72 11.48
C PRO A 81 -6.05 -3.49 10.66
N ASN A 82 -5.98 -4.82 10.69
CA ASN A 82 -6.83 -5.71 9.89
C ASN A 82 -8.34 -5.52 10.19
N ASP A 83 -8.67 -5.22 11.44
CA ASP A 83 -10.05 -5.12 11.91
C ASP A 83 -10.63 -3.70 11.71
N ALA A 84 -9.83 -2.75 11.23
CA ALA A 84 -10.16 -1.35 11.29
C ALA A 84 -10.44 -0.74 9.92
N ARG A 85 -11.59 -1.08 9.34
CA ARG A 85 -12.10 -0.44 8.10
C ARG A 85 -12.21 1.09 8.19
N ARG A 86 -12.17 1.68 9.39
CA ARG A 86 -12.29 3.13 9.62
C ARG A 86 -11.00 3.84 10.01
N THR A 87 -9.92 3.13 10.37
CA THR A 87 -8.68 3.77 10.84
C THR A 87 -7.49 3.58 9.90
N ALA A 88 -7.67 2.87 8.78
CA ALA A 88 -6.60 2.71 7.81
C ALA A 88 -6.16 4.06 7.22
N MET A 89 -4.84 4.25 7.12
CA MET A 89 -4.23 5.42 6.52
C MET A 89 -4.26 5.30 5.01
N HIS A 90 -4.72 6.34 4.32
CA HIS A 90 -4.65 6.45 2.87
C HIS A 90 -3.23 6.83 2.41
N VAL A 91 -2.76 6.17 1.36
CA VAL A 91 -1.47 6.43 0.71
C VAL A 91 -1.75 7.06 -0.66
N PRO A 92 -1.54 8.39 -0.82
CA PRO A 92 -2.00 9.12 -2.01
C PRO A 92 -1.18 8.80 -3.27
N GLU A 93 0.12 8.56 -3.14
CA GLU A 93 1.01 8.25 -4.27
C GLU A 93 1.85 7.01 -3.94
N PRO A 94 1.23 5.82 -3.84
CA PRO A 94 1.93 4.65 -3.36
C PRO A 94 2.96 4.18 -4.40
N ASP A 95 4.20 3.99 -3.96
CA ASP A 95 5.19 3.13 -4.63
C ASP A 95 5.40 1.85 -3.82
N GLU A 96 5.95 0.81 -4.45
CA GLU A 96 6.05 -0.52 -3.82
C GLU A 96 6.93 -0.51 -2.57
N ARG A 97 8.00 0.29 -2.56
CA ARG A 97 8.94 0.35 -1.43
C ARG A 97 8.35 1.14 -0.28
N HIS A 98 7.72 2.28 -0.58
CA HIS A 98 7.03 3.10 0.40
C HIS A 98 5.88 2.31 1.04
N LEU A 99 5.05 1.62 0.25
CA LEU A 99 3.96 0.81 0.78
C LEU A 99 4.49 -0.34 1.66
N ALA A 100 5.55 -1.03 1.23
CA ALA A 100 6.19 -2.07 2.03
C ALA A 100 6.72 -1.51 3.36
N ALA A 101 7.35 -0.34 3.34
CA ALA A 101 7.86 0.31 4.55
C ALA A 101 6.74 0.69 5.53
N LEU A 102 5.59 1.17 5.04
CA LEU A 102 4.42 1.44 5.88
C LEU A 102 3.84 0.16 6.52
N ILE A 103 3.76 -0.93 5.74
CA ILE A 103 3.33 -2.23 6.27
C ILE A 103 4.29 -2.70 7.38
N LEU A 104 5.60 -2.58 7.16
CA LEU A 104 6.62 -2.95 8.15
C LEU A 104 6.55 -2.07 9.40
N ALA A 105 6.41 -0.75 9.24
CA ALA A 105 6.27 0.19 10.34
C ALA A 105 5.06 -0.17 11.22
N GLN A 106 3.92 -0.48 10.59
CA GLN A 106 2.72 -0.92 11.30
C GLN A 106 2.89 -2.29 11.96
N ALA A 107 3.49 -3.27 11.27
CA ALA A 107 3.64 -4.64 11.76
C ALA A 107 4.69 -4.78 12.88
N LEU A 108 5.67 -3.88 12.94
CA LEU A 108 6.72 -3.87 13.96
C LEU A 108 6.36 -3.03 15.19
N ARG A 109 5.18 -2.42 15.24
CA ARG A 109 4.69 -1.75 16.45
C ARG A 109 4.59 -2.74 17.61
N VAL A 110 4.83 -2.23 18.82
CA VAL A 110 4.57 -2.99 20.05
C VAL A 110 3.09 -3.34 20.15
N GLU A 111 2.23 -2.40 19.77
CA GLU A 111 0.78 -2.55 19.69
C GLU A 111 0.33 -2.43 18.23
N PRO A 112 0.29 -3.55 17.48
CA PRO A 112 0.00 -3.52 16.04
C PRO A 112 -1.45 -3.18 15.70
N ASP A 113 -2.35 -3.18 16.70
CA ASP A 113 -3.74 -2.75 16.58
C ASP A 113 -3.89 -1.23 16.67
N GLU A 114 -2.86 -0.52 17.13
CA GLU A 114 -2.82 0.94 17.07
C GLU A 114 -2.24 1.40 15.74
N MET A 115 -2.86 2.41 15.13
CA MET A 115 -2.34 3.00 13.90
C MET A 115 -0.99 3.69 14.12
N VAL A 116 -0.05 3.50 13.18
CA VAL A 116 1.11 4.38 13.08
C VAL A 116 0.66 5.81 12.79
N THR A 117 1.22 6.74 13.54
CA THR A 117 0.91 8.16 13.45
C THR A 117 1.69 8.84 12.34
N VAL A 118 1.22 10.00 11.90
CA VAL A 118 1.92 10.83 10.89
C VAL A 118 3.31 11.25 11.39
N ASP A 119 3.45 11.55 12.68
CA ASP A 119 4.73 11.95 13.27
C ASP A 119 5.73 10.79 13.33
N GLU A 120 5.28 9.57 13.60
CA GLU A 120 6.12 8.37 13.51
C GLU A 120 6.56 8.10 12.07
N ILE A 121 5.66 8.22 11.09
CA ILE A 121 6.01 8.11 9.66
C ILE A 121 7.05 9.15 9.27
N ARG A 122 6.90 10.40 9.73
CA ARG A 122 7.88 11.46 9.49
C ARG A 122 9.22 11.16 10.14
N ALA A 123 9.22 10.68 11.38
CA ALA A 123 10.43 10.29 12.09
C ALA A 123 11.18 9.13 11.40
N LEU A 124 10.45 8.23 10.75
CA LEU A 124 11.00 7.14 9.93
C LEU A 124 11.46 7.59 8.54
N GLY A 125 11.27 8.87 8.17
CA GLY A 125 11.60 9.38 6.84
C GLY A 125 10.68 8.85 5.73
N LEU A 126 9.49 8.38 6.08
CA LEU A 126 8.51 7.79 5.15
C LEU A 126 7.50 8.81 4.63
N THR A 127 7.62 10.08 5.01
CA THR A 127 6.81 11.13 4.38
C THR A 127 7.32 11.39 2.97
N GLN A 128 6.43 11.33 1.99
CA GLN A 128 6.79 11.65 0.62
C GLN A 128 7.18 13.13 0.50
N PRO A 129 8.23 13.45 -0.28
CA PRO A 129 8.49 14.83 -0.67
C PRO A 129 7.29 15.35 -1.46
N ARG A 130 6.80 16.52 -1.09
CA ARG A 130 5.79 17.25 -1.85
C ARG A 130 6.34 17.79 -3.17
#